data_AF-A0A9D8MM53-F1
#
_entry.id   AF-A0A9D8MM53-F1
#
_cell.length_a   1.000
_cell.length_b   1.000
_cell.length_c   1.000
_cell.angle_alpha   90.00
_cell.angle_beta   90.00
_cell.angle_gamma   90.00
#
_symmetry.space_group_name_H-M   'P 1'
#
loop_
_entity.id
_entity.type
_entity.pdbx_description
1 polymer ?
#
loop_
_entity_poly.entity_id
_entity_poly.type
_entity_poly.pdbx_seq_one_letter_code
_entity_poly.pdbx_strand_id
1 'polypeptide(L)'
;HDIYDYVSSPKTSGYRSIHFVYKYHSEDPALDGLKIELQIRTLLQHAWATAVETAELISRSPLKSGIGDEDWLEFFQLTSAIFARKENLPVAKAYEQFSQRDFCRIYNEKNEAHKFLDKLQALIKTVKTTEEKPFNLGYIVLYINYIRQTVSMRHFPTEEREQANILYSQTERQITPGEGAVVLVSTEDITKLKEAYPSYFLNATKFVFALQDFSEECKQIDALQD
;
A
#
# COMPACT_ATOMS: atom_id res chain seq x y z
N HIS A 1 7.54 -24.49 7.91
CA HIS A 1 7.08 -23.15 7.48
C HIS A 1 8.30 -22.26 7.51
N ASP A 2 8.49 -21.41 6.51
CA ASP A 2 9.59 -20.47 6.48
C ASP A 2 9.12 -19.15 7.08
N ILE A 3 9.97 -18.49 7.87
CA ILE A 3 9.67 -17.18 8.47
C ILE A 3 10.71 -16.19 7.98
N TYR A 4 10.24 -15.06 7.46
CA TYR A 4 11.07 -13.92 7.09
C TYR A 4 10.66 -12.70 7.91
N ASP A 5 11.52 -12.27 8.82
CA ASP A 5 11.25 -11.13 9.70
C ASP A 5 11.91 -9.85 9.14
N TYR A 6 11.15 -9.12 8.32
CA TYR A 6 11.54 -7.81 7.83
C TYR A 6 11.15 -6.66 8.78
N VAL A 7 10.64 -6.96 9.98
CA VAL A 7 10.36 -5.93 10.99
C VAL A 7 11.63 -5.67 11.80
N SER A 8 12.24 -6.74 12.32
CA SER A 8 13.51 -6.67 13.05
C SER A 8 14.71 -6.41 12.14
N SER A 9 14.66 -6.88 10.89
CA SER A 9 15.70 -6.67 9.88
C SER A 9 15.09 -6.10 8.59
N PRO A 10 14.77 -4.79 8.55
CA PRO A 10 14.11 -4.19 7.40
C PRO A 10 14.95 -4.30 6.13
N LYS A 11 14.26 -4.41 4.98
CA LYS A 11 14.94 -4.35 3.68
C LYS A 11 15.57 -2.97 3.47
N THR A 12 16.57 -2.91 2.61
CA THR A 12 17.21 -1.64 2.21
C THR A 12 16.21 -0.64 1.64
N SER A 13 15.14 -1.09 0.98
CA SER A 13 14.06 -0.22 0.49
C SER A 13 13.18 0.41 1.58
N GLY A 14 13.35 0.03 2.85
CA GLY A 14 12.46 0.40 3.95
C GLY A 14 11.27 -0.53 4.12
N TYR A 15 11.12 -1.57 3.30
CA TYR A 15 10.03 -2.54 3.43
C TYR A 15 10.07 -3.31 4.76
N ARG A 16 8.89 -3.46 5.39
CA ARG A 16 8.69 -4.12 6.70
C ARG A 16 7.42 -4.97 6.72
N SER A 17 7.56 -6.21 7.18
CA SER A 17 6.48 -7.18 7.41
C SER A 17 7.11 -8.46 7.99
N ILE A 18 6.35 -9.26 8.73
CA ILE A 18 6.73 -10.64 9.02
C ILE A 18 6.01 -11.54 8.01
N HIS A 19 6.74 -12.37 7.28
CA HIS A 19 6.18 -13.31 6.30
C HIS A 19 6.29 -14.73 6.84
N PHE A 20 5.17 -15.46 6.78
CA PHE A 20 5.13 -16.88 7.04
C PHE A 20 4.73 -17.61 5.77
N VAL A 21 5.57 -18.52 5.30
CA VAL A 21 5.28 -19.37 4.14
C VAL A 21 4.91 -20.77 4.62
N TYR A 22 3.67 -21.15 4.39
CA TYR A 22 3.09 -22.43 4.72
C TYR A 22 2.90 -23.28 3.47
N LYS A 23 2.97 -24.60 3.65
CA LYS A 23 2.49 -25.57 2.66
C LYS A 23 1.07 -25.94 3.04
N TYR A 24 0.13 -25.72 2.14
CA TYR A 24 -1.26 -26.12 2.30
C TYR A 24 -1.36 -27.64 2.17
N HIS A 25 -2.10 -28.26 3.09
CA HIS A 25 -2.39 -29.68 3.07
C HIS A 25 -3.86 -29.89 2.75
N SER A 26 -4.14 -30.66 1.70
CA SER A 26 -5.49 -30.92 1.20
C SER A 26 -5.68 -32.39 0.84
N GLU A 27 -6.91 -32.86 0.96
CA GLU A 27 -7.30 -34.16 0.41
C GLU A 27 -7.44 -34.11 -1.12
N ASP A 28 -7.64 -32.91 -1.69
CA ASP A 28 -7.64 -32.69 -3.14
C ASP A 28 -6.20 -32.63 -3.66
N PRO A 29 -5.75 -33.59 -4.49
CA PRO A 29 -4.40 -33.61 -5.03
C PRO A 29 -4.05 -32.39 -5.89
N ALA A 30 -5.04 -31.68 -6.44
CA ALA A 30 -4.82 -30.46 -7.21
C ALA A 30 -4.46 -29.25 -6.31
N LEU A 31 -4.84 -29.31 -5.03
CA LEU A 31 -4.61 -28.24 -4.05
C LEU A 31 -3.51 -28.61 -3.03
N ASP A 32 -3.26 -29.90 -2.83
CA ASP A 32 -2.24 -30.35 -1.88
C ASP A 32 -0.85 -29.87 -2.29
N GLY A 33 -0.16 -29.25 -1.33
CA GLY A 33 1.18 -28.74 -1.50
C GLY A 33 1.30 -27.34 -2.11
N LEU A 34 0.18 -26.66 -2.40
CA LEU A 34 0.19 -25.23 -2.71
C LEU A 34 0.83 -24.42 -1.57
N LYS A 35 1.44 -23.28 -1.90
CA LYS A 35 2.03 -22.39 -0.90
C LYS A 35 1.04 -21.30 -0.49
N ILE A 36 0.91 -21.08 0.82
CA ILE A 36 0.16 -19.97 1.40
C ILE A 36 1.14 -19.05 2.09
N GLU A 37 1.07 -17.75 1.78
CA GLU A 37 1.86 -16.73 2.46
C GLU A 37 0.96 -15.91 3.38
N LEU A 38 1.33 -15.82 4.66
CA LEU A 38 0.70 -14.92 5.62
C LEU A 38 1.66 -13.77 5.92
N GLN A 39 1.21 -12.54 5.70
CA GLN A 39 1.97 -11.33 5.98
C GLN A 39 1.36 -10.59 7.17
N ILE A 40 2.14 -10.40 8.23
CA ILE A 40 1.74 -9.61 9.40
C ILE A 40 2.41 -8.24 9.30
N ARG A 41 1.61 -7.19 9.45
CA ARG A 41 2.03 -5.79 9.39
C ARG A 41 1.31 -4.97 10.46
N THR A 42 2.00 -3.96 10.98
CA THR A 42 1.34 -2.88 11.72
C THR A 42 0.53 -1.99 10.77
N LEU A 43 -0.32 -1.11 11.34
CA LEU A 43 -1.09 -0.15 10.53
C LEU A 43 -0.18 0.80 9.74
N LEU A 44 0.92 1.29 10.31
CA LEU A 44 1.84 2.18 9.59
C LEU A 44 2.66 1.43 8.54
N GLN A 45 3.04 0.17 8.79
CA GLN A 45 3.69 -0.67 7.77
C GLN A 45 2.77 -0.93 6.58
N HIS A 46 1.48 -1.20 6.83
CA HIS A 46 0.49 -1.38 5.77
C HIS A 46 0.24 -0.07 5.01
N ALA A 47 0.11 1.06 5.71
CA ALA A 47 -0.03 2.38 5.11
C ALA A 47 1.18 2.73 4.23
N TRP A 48 2.40 2.47 4.71
CA TRP A 48 3.64 2.66 3.95
C TRP A 48 3.66 1.82 2.67
N ALA A 49 3.37 0.52 2.76
CA ALA A 49 3.38 -0.36 1.59
C ALA A 49 2.34 0.05 0.54
N THR A 50 1.16 0.49 1.00
CA THR A 50 0.11 1.05 0.14
C THR A 50 0.58 2.34 -0.55
N ALA A 51 1.27 3.22 0.17
CA ALA A 51 1.78 4.45 -0.41
C ALA A 51 2.87 4.21 -1.46
N VAL A 52 3.74 3.21 -1.26
CA VAL A 52 4.71 2.79 -2.29
C VAL A 52 3.95 2.35 -3.55
N GLU A 53 2.92 1.51 -3.44
CA GLU A 53 2.07 1.09 -4.57
C GLU A 53 1.47 2.29 -5.30
N THR A 54 0.90 3.23 -4.55
CA THR A 54 0.31 4.44 -5.11
C THR A 54 1.36 5.32 -5.82
N ALA A 55 2.57 5.44 -5.27
CA ALA A 55 3.65 6.23 -5.86
C ALA A 55 4.29 5.58 -7.09
N GLU A 56 4.33 4.25 -7.18
CA GLU A 56 4.77 3.53 -8.39
C GLU A 56 3.94 3.95 -9.61
N LEU A 57 2.65 4.20 -9.42
CA LEU A 57 1.75 4.66 -10.48
C LEU A 57 2.05 6.09 -10.95
N ILE A 58 2.43 6.97 -10.03
CA ILE A 58 2.78 8.37 -10.33
C ILE A 58 4.14 8.44 -11.02
N SER A 59 5.13 7.74 -10.46
CA SER A 59 6.52 7.75 -10.93
C SER A 59 6.74 6.88 -12.17
N ARG A 60 5.77 6.03 -12.54
CA ARG A 60 5.88 5.01 -13.60
C ARG A 60 7.15 4.15 -13.45
N SER A 61 7.58 3.93 -12.20
CA SER A 61 8.82 3.26 -11.84
C SER A 61 8.55 2.16 -10.79
N PRO A 62 9.24 1.01 -10.82
CA PRO A 62 8.99 -0.13 -9.92
C PRO A 62 9.66 0.04 -8.54
N LEU A 63 9.22 1.06 -7.78
CA LEU A 63 9.77 1.48 -6.48
C LEU A 63 9.85 0.34 -5.43
N LYS A 64 8.91 -0.61 -5.43
CA LYS A 64 8.92 -1.78 -4.51
C LYS A 64 10.14 -2.66 -4.67
N SER A 65 10.66 -2.75 -5.89
CA SER A 65 11.83 -3.56 -6.21
C SER A 65 13.14 -2.81 -5.93
N GLY A 66 13.06 -1.58 -5.40
CA GLY A 66 14.22 -0.72 -5.19
C GLY A 66 14.82 -0.18 -6.48
N ILE A 67 14.06 -0.19 -7.58
CA ILE A 67 14.48 0.28 -8.90
C ILE A 67 13.57 1.45 -9.27
N GLY A 68 14.11 2.64 -9.48
CA GLY A 68 13.32 3.79 -9.86
C GLY A 68 13.98 5.12 -9.53
N ASP A 69 13.16 6.17 -9.52
CA ASP A 69 13.53 7.52 -9.10
C ASP A 69 14.15 7.51 -7.69
N GLU A 70 15.43 7.89 -7.61
CA GLU A 70 16.23 7.87 -6.39
C GLU A 70 15.60 8.72 -5.29
N ASP A 71 14.97 9.85 -5.64
CA ASP A 71 14.35 10.74 -4.67
C ASP A 71 13.15 10.06 -3.99
N TRP A 72 12.35 9.30 -4.75
CA TRP A 72 11.25 8.50 -4.21
C TRP A 72 11.75 7.35 -3.33
N LEU A 73 12.82 6.66 -3.74
CA LEU A 73 13.41 5.58 -2.97
C LEU A 73 13.91 6.09 -1.60
N GLU A 74 14.66 7.18 -1.60
CA GLU A 74 15.15 7.82 -0.38
C GLU A 74 14.01 8.35 0.50
N PHE A 75 12.96 8.91 -0.11
CA PHE A 75 11.76 9.34 0.62
C PHE A 75 11.06 8.17 1.31
N PHE A 76 10.91 7.03 0.64
CA PHE A 76 10.27 5.86 1.24
C PHE A 76 11.14 5.18 2.30
N GLN A 77 12.46 5.15 2.12
CA GLN A 77 13.39 4.72 3.17
C GLN A 77 13.28 5.59 4.42
N LEU A 78 13.28 6.92 4.25
CA LEU A 78 13.17 7.88 5.34
C LEU A 78 11.84 7.73 6.09
N THR A 79 10.73 7.69 5.38
CA THR A 79 9.38 7.58 5.98
C THR A 79 9.16 6.24 6.67
N SER A 80 9.77 5.15 6.17
CA SER A 80 9.78 3.87 6.88
C SER A 80 10.52 3.96 8.22
N ALA A 81 11.66 4.65 8.27
CA ALA A 81 12.39 4.87 9.51
C ALA A 81 11.62 5.79 10.49
N ILE A 82 10.94 6.82 9.99
CA ILE A 82 10.05 7.69 10.80
C ILE A 82 8.95 6.84 11.46
N PHE A 83 8.24 6.00 10.69
CA PHE A 83 7.18 5.15 11.24
C PHE A 83 7.71 4.10 12.21
N ALA A 84 8.86 3.48 11.92
CA ALA A 84 9.47 2.55 12.86
C ALA A 84 9.75 3.20 14.21
N ARG A 85 10.21 4.46 14.25
CA ARG A 85 10.39 5.19 15.52
C ARG A 85 9.07 5.45 16.23
N LYS A 86 8.02 5.86 15.51
CA LYS A 86 6.67 6.06 16.07
C LYS A 86 6.11 4.78 16.70
N GLU A 87 6.49 3.62 16.18
CA GLU A 87 6.08 2.30 16.67
C GLU A 87 7.08 1.65 17.65
N ASN A 88 8.16 2.35 18.04
CA ASN A 88 9.25 1.81 18.87
C ASN A 88 9.90 0.53 18.29
N LEU A 89 10.05 0.48 16.97
CA LEU A 89 10.67 -0.62 16.22
C LEU A 89 12.10 -0.26 15.76
N PRO A 90 12.94 -1.27 15.44
CA PRO A 90 14.28 -1.02 14.91
C PRO A 90 14.27 -0.19 13.63
N VAL A 91 15.08 0.88 13.59
CA VAL A 91 15.30 1.66 12.36
C VAL A 91 16.36 1.00 11.50
N ALA A 92 16.36 1.29 10.20
CA ALA A 92 17.43 0.82 9.32
C ALA A 92 18.76 1.49 9.70
N LYS A 93 19.88 0.78 9.50
CA LYS A 93 21.23 1.21 9.92
C LYS A 93 21.61 2.63 9.49
N ALA A 94 21.18 3.05 8.31
CA ALA A 94 21.43 4.40 7.78
C ALA A 94 20.86 5.52 8.67
N TYR A 95 19.86 5.22 9.50
CA TYR A 95 19.14 6.20 10.33
C TYR A 95 19.30 5.95 11.84
N GLU A 96 20.13 4.98 12.26
CA GLU A 96 20.29 4.61 13.69
C GLU A 96 20.77 5.78 14.57
N GLN A 97 21.56 6.70 14.01
CA GLN A 97 22.14 7.83 14.72
C GLN A 97 21.32 9.12 14.60
N PHE A 98 20.18 9.08 13.89
CA PHE A 98 19.40 10.29 13.63
C PHE A 98 18.60 10.67 14.87
N SER A 99 18.75 11.92 15.30
CA SER A 99 17.85 12.52 16.28
C SER A 99 16.49 12.85 15.67
N GLN A 100 15.49 13.14 16.49
CA GLN A 100 14.19 13.63 16.00
C GLN A 100 14.35 14.86 15.09
N ARG A 101 15.30 15.76 15.41
CA ARG A 101 15.60 16.95 14.60
C ARG A 101 16.18 16.60 13.24
N ASP A 102 17.05 15.60 13.17
CA ASP A 102 17.62 15.15 11.89
C ASP A 102 16.53 14.62 10.96
N PHE A 103 15.59 13.82 11.50
CA PHE A 103 14.44 13.35 10.72
C PHE A 103 13.56 14.51 10.26
N CYS A 104 13.23 15.46 11.14
CA CYS A 104 12.41 16.62 10.78
C CYS A 104 13.06 17.46 9.69
N ARG A 105 14.34 17.80 9.85
CA ARG A 105 15.10 18.59 8.88
C ARG A 105 15.14 17.90 7.51
N ILE A 106 15.59 16.65 7.45
CA ILE A 106 15.76 15.91 6.19
C ILE A 106 14.42 15.65 5.52
N TYR A 107 13.38 15.33 6.30
CA TYR A 107 12.03 15.14 5.77
C TYR A 107 11.48 16.43 5.16
N ASN A 108 11.61 17.56 5.87
CA ASN A 108 11.14 18.85 5.38
C ASN A 108 11.91 19.28 4.12
N GLU A 109 13.24 19.17 4.11
CA GLU A 109 14.08 19.44 2.94
C GLU A 109 13.62 18.64 1.70
N LYS A 110 13.44 17.32 1.86
CA LYS A 110 12.99 16.45 0.77
C LYS A 110 11.57 16.75 0.32
N ASN A 111 10.64 16.94 1.26
CA ASN A 111 9.26 17.22 0.90
C ASN A 111 9.12 18.60 0.25
N GLU A 112 9.92 19.59 0.65
CA GLU A 112 9.94 20.91 0.02
C GLU A 112 10.45 20.86 -1.42
N ALA A 113 11.54 20.13 -1.66
CA ALA A 113 12.16 20.01 -2.97
C ALA A 113 11.29 19.23 -3.97
N HIS A 114 10.69 18.11 -3.55
CA HIS A 114 10.04 17.18 -4.47
C HIS A 114 8.52 17.14 -4.36
N LYS A 115 7.93 17.77 -3.33
CA LYS A 115 6.47 17.84 -3.09
C LYS A 115 5.81 16.45 -3.09
N PHE A 116 6.45 15.46 -2.46
CA PHE A 116 5.98 14.07 -2.45
C PHE A 116 4.59 13.92 -1.86
N LEU A 117 4.34 14.57 -0.73
CA LEU A 117 3.04 14.53 -0.07
C LEU A 117 1.94 15.13 -0.95
N ASP A 118 2.21 16.27 -1.59
CA ASP A 118 1.28 16.94 -2.49
C ASP A 118 0.97 16.08 -3.72
N LYS A 119 1.98 15.40 -4.29
CA LYS A 119 1.81 14.45 -5.40
C LYS A 119 0.88 13.30 -5.01
N LEU A 120 1.09 12.69 -3.84
CA LEU A 120 0.23 11.62 -3.32
C LEU A 120 -1.19 12.12 -3.07
N GLN A 121 -1.35 13.30 -2.45
CA GLN A 121 -2.65 13.91 -2.18
C GLN A 121 -3.41 14.25 -3.46
N ALA A 122 -2.72 14.79 -4.47
CA ALA A 122 -3.30 15.10 -5.76
C ALA A 122 -3.85 13.82 -6.41
N LEU A 123 -3.08 12.72 -6.39
CA LEU A 123 -3.55 11.44 -6.91
C LEU A 123 -4.78 10.93 -6.14
N ILE A 124 -4.75 10.92 -4.82
CA ILE A 124 -5.90 10.48 -4.01
C ILE A 124 -7.17 11.26 -4.37
N LYS A 125 -7.06 12.56 -4.65
CA LYS A 125 -8.18 13.42 -5.04
C LYS A 125 -8.66 13.20 -6.48
N THR A 126 -7.79 12.81 -7.41
CA THR A 126 -8.15 12.60 -8.82
C THR A 126 -8.74 11.22 -9.08
N VAL A 127 -8.49 10.24 -8.20
CA VAL A 127 -8.99 8.87 -8.36
C VAL A 127 -10.50 8.86 -8.36
N LYS A 128 -11.09 8.54 -9.51
CA LYS A 128 -12.54 8.41 -9.65
C LYS A 128 -12.94 7.00 -9.29
N THR A 129 -13.71 6.86 -8.21
CA THR A 129 -14.36 5.60 -7.85
C THR A 129 -15.82 5.68 -8.26
N THR A 130 -16.36 4.65 -8.90
CA THR A 130 -17.81 4.57 -9.16
C THR A 130 -18.57 4.56 -7.84
N GLU A 131 -19.56 5.45 -7.68
CA GLU A 131 -20.46 5.47 -6.52
C GLU A 131 -21.24 4.16 -6.42
N GLU A 132 -21.47 3.71 -5.20
CA GLU A 132 -22.19 2.47 -4.94
C GLU A 132 -23.50 2.71 -4.23
N LYS A 133 -24.49 1.87 -4.58
CA LYS A 133 -25.65 1.64 -3.74
C LYS A 133 -25.30 0.58 -2.70
N PRO A 134 -25.86 0.65 -1.49
CA PRO A 134 -25.74 -0.44 -0.51
C PRO A 134 -26.13 -1.77 -1.15
N PHE A 135 -25.33 -2.82 -0.91
CA PHE A 135 -25.58 -4.17 -1.41
C PHE A 135 -25.46 -5.20 -0.28
N ASN A 136 -26.05 -6.37 -0.48
CA ASN A 136 -25.90 -7.54 0.40
C ASN A 136 -24.70 -8.38 -0.05
N LEU A 137 -24.28 -9.33 0.80
CA LEU A 137 -23.21 -10.30 0.53
C LEU A 137 -23.18 -10.78 -0.93
N GLY A 138 -22.03 -10.62 -1.56
CA GLY A 138 -21.82 -11.04 -2.94
C GLY A 138 -20.36 -10.96 -3.37
N TYR A 139 -20.17 -10.91 -4.68
CA TYR A 139 -18.89 -10.80 -5.34
C TYR A 139 -18.74 -9.42 -5.98
N ILE A 140 -17.53 -8.87 -5.97
CA ILE A 140 -17.20 -7.61 -6.62
C ILE A 140 -16.04 -7.84 -7.56
N VAL A 141 -16.23 -7.50 -8.82
CA VAL A 141 -15.15 -7.37 -9.80
C VAL A 141 -14.70 -5.93 -9.82
N LEU A 142 -13.50 -5.68 -9.31
CA LEU A 142 -12.83 -4.39 -9.31
C LEU A 142 -11.95 -4.29 -10.57
N TYR A 143 -12.12 -3.23 -11.35
CA TYR A 143 -11.22 -2.87 -12.43
C TYR A 143 -10.50 -1.58 -12.08
N ILE A 144 -9.17 -1.66 -12.00
CA ILE A 144 -8.27 -0.59 -11.62
C ILE A 144 -7.52 -0.17 -12.87
N ASN A 145 -7.73 1.06 -13.34
CA ASN A 145 -7.04 1.62 -14.49
C ASN A 145 -5.98 2.61 -14.03
N TYR A 146 -4.70 2.26 -14.19
CA TYR A 146 -3.58 3.08 -13.72
C TYR A 146 -3.35 4.31 -14.58
N ILE A 147 -3.66 4.24 -15.88
CA ILE A 147 -3.49 5.34 -16.82
C ILE A 147 -4.53 6.43 -16.62
N ARG A 148 -5.80 6.03 -16.50
CA ARG A 148 -6.95 6.93 -16.30
C ARG A 148 -7.18 7.28 -14.83
N GLN A 149 -6.48 6.60 -13.92
CA GLN A 149 -6.64 6.75 -12.47
C GLN A 149 -8.10 6.55 -12.04
N THR A 150 -8.72 5.47 -12.53
CA THR A 150 -10.13 5.15 -12.23
C THR A 150 -10.27 3.77 -11.65
N VAL A 151 -11.15 3.64 -10.67
CA VAL A 151 -11.56 2.36 -10.09
C VAL A 151 -13.05 2.18 -10.35
N SER A 152 -13.36 1.20 -11.18
CA SER A 152 -14.74 0.83 -11.51
C SER A 152 -15.05 -0.53 -10.91
N MET A 153 -16.26 -0.68 -10.40
CA MET A 153 -16.64 -1.87 -9.65
C MET A 153 -17.96 -2.41 -10.17
N ARG A 154 -18.08 -3.73 -10.20
CA ARG A 154 -19.34 -4.41 -10.51
C ARG A 154 -19.65 -5.45 -9.45
N HIS A 155 -20.74 -5.22 -8.73
CA HIS A 155 -21.29 -6.18 -7.78
C HIS A 155 -22.10 -7.26 -8.50
N PHE A 156 -22.03 -8.47 -7.95
CA PHE A 156 -22.78 -9.65 -8.32
C PHE A 156 -23.32 -10.29 -7.03
N PRO A 157 -24.62 -10.60 -6.94
CA PRO A 157 -25.16 -11.42 -5.85
C PRO A 157 -24.44 -12.77 -5.74
N THR A 158 -24.57 -13.44 -4.58
CA THR A 158 -23.89 -14.72 -4.32
C THR A 158 -24.27 -15.80 -5.34
N GLU A 159 -25.51 -15.76 -5.82
CA GLU A 159 -26.08 -16.66 -6.84
C GLU A 159 -25.41 -16.47 -8.21
N GLU A 160 -24.82 -15.30 -8.47
CA GLU A 160 -24.17 -14.93 -9.73
C GLU A 160 -22.65 -15.12 -9.70
N ARG A 161 -22.14 -16.00 -8.83
CA ARG A 161 -20.70 -16.32 -8.71
C ARG A 161 -20.05 -16.67 -10.05
N GLU A 162 -20.75 -17.44 -10.89
CA GLU A 162 -20.22 -17.88 -12.18
C GLU A 162 -20.05 -16.71 -13.14
N GLN A 163 -21.02 -15.78 -13.17
CA GLN A 163 -20.96 -14.56 -13.96
C GLN A 163 -19.80 -13.67 -13.50
N ALA A 164 -19.58 -13.56 -12.18
CA ALA A 164 -18.44 -12.82 -11.63
C ALA A 164 -17.10 -13.42 -12.07
N ASN A 165 -16.95 -14.76 -12.01
CA ASN A 165 -15.75 -15.47 -12.47
C ASN A 165 -15.49 -15.29 -13.97
N ILE A 166 -16.56 -15.37 -14.79
CA ILE A 166 -16.47 -15.15 -16.24
C ILE A 166 -16.00 -13.72 -16.53
N LEU A 167 -16.61 -12.71 -15.89
CA LEU A 167 -16.21 -11.32 -16.10
C LEU A 167 -14.76 -11.07 -15.65
N TYR A 168 -14.37 -11.57 -14.47
CA TYR A 168 -12.99 -11.50 -13.99
C TYR A 168 -12.02 -12.07 -15.02
N SER A 169 -12.24 -13.31 -15.45
CA SER A 169 -11.36 -14.05 -16.36
C SER A 169 -11.26 -13.37 -17.74
N GLN A 170 -12.36 -12.81 -18.24
CA GLN A 170 -12.37 -12.07 -19.50
C GLN A 170 -11.62 -10.74 -19.38
N THR A 171 -11.84 -10.01 -18.29
CA THR A 171 -11.19 -8.71 -18.05
C THR A 171 -9.69 -8.88 -17.85
N GLU A 172 -9.26 -9.89 -17.10
CA GLU A 172 -7.85 -10.18 -16.85
C GLU A 172 -7.07 -10.39 -18.15
N ARG A 173 -7.65 -11.12 -19.11
CA ARG A 173 -7.04 -11.37 -20.42
C ARG A 173 -6.94 -10.14 -21.32
N GLN A 174 -7.74 -9.10 -21.05
CA GLN A 174 -7.79 -7.87 -21.85
C GLN A 174 -6.88 -6.77 -21.29
N ILE A 175 -6.38 -6.92 -20.07
CA ILE A 175 -5.52 -5.92 -19.44
C ILE A 175 -4.10 -6.02 -19.98
N THR A 176 -3.61 -4.91 -20.55
CA THR A 176 -2.19 -4.76 -20.88
C THR A 176 -1.36 -4.76 -19.59
N PRO A 177 -0.27 -5.54 -19.52
CA PRO A 177 0.65 -5.49 -18.39
C PRO A 177 1.12 -4.06 -18.10
N GLY A 178 0.93 -3.61 -16.85
CA GLY A 178 1.32 -2.27 -16.40
C GLY A 178 0.28 -1.16 -16.61
N GLU A 179 -0.83 -1.42 -17.30
CA GLU A 179 -1.88 -0.41 -17.53
C GLU A 179 -3.04 -0.49 -16.53
N GLY A 180 -3.20 -1.63 -15.87
CA GLY A 180 -4.26 -1.84 -14.88
C GLY A 180 -4.19 -3.19 -14.19
N ALA A 181 -5.21 -3.46 -13.38
CA ALA A 181 -5.43 -4.73 -12.72
C ALA A 181 -6.92 -5.01 -12.58
N VAL A 182 -7.28 -6.29 -12.51
CA VAL A 182 -8.63 -6.74 -12.14
C VAL A 182 -8.52 -7.60 -10.88
N VAL A 183 -9.46 -7.42 -9.96
CA VAL A 183 -9.54 -8.20 -8.72
C VAL A 183 -10.96 -8.69 -8.53
N LEU A 184 -11.12 -9.95 -8.18
CA LEU A 184 -12.38 -10.53 -7.75
C LEU A 184 -12.34 -10.75 -6.23
N VAL A 185 -13.31 -10.19 -5.51
CA VAL A 185 -13.42 -10.32 -4.06
C VAL A 185 -14.83 -10.70 -3.66
N SER A 186 -14.98 -11.42 -2.55
CA SER A 186 -16.28 -11.62 -1.90
C SER A 186 -16.33 -10.77 -0.64
N THR A 187 -17.40 -9.98 -0.49
CA THR A 187 -17.62 -9.14 0.69
C THR A 187 -19.11 -8.85 0.89
N GLU A 188 -19.48 -8.59 2.14
CA GLU A 188 -20.77 -8.04 2.55
C GLU A 188 -20.75 -6.52 2.69
N ASP A 189 -19.56 -5.91 2.69
CA ASP A 189 -19.38 -4.49 2.96
C ASP A 189 -18.20 -3.93 2.14
N ILE A 190 -18.50 -2.97 1.27
CA ILE A 190 -17.46 -2.27 0.51
C ILE A 190 -16.54 -1.45 1.40
N THR A 191 -17.03 -0.95 2.53
CA THR A 191 -16.28 -0.11 3.46
C THR A 191 -15.13 -0.93 4.04
N LYS A 192 -15.42 -2.14 4.53
CA LYS A 192 -14.39 -3.10 4.98
C LYS A 192 -13.38 -3.43 3.88
N LEU A 193 -13.84 -3.58 2.63
CA LEU A 193 -12.95 -3.85 1.50
C LEU A 193 -11.98 -2.68 1.25
N LYS A 194 -12.49 -1.44 1.24
CA LYS A 194 -11.70 -0.21 1.10
C LYS A 194 -10.68 -0.03 2.23
N GLU A 195 -11.05 -0.43 3.45
CA GLU A 195 -10.18 -0.33 4.61
C GLU A 195 -9.06 -1.38 4.63
N ALA A 196 -9.37 -2.61 4.20
CA ALA A 196 -8.44 -3.73 4.20
C ALA A 196 -7.49 -3.72 2.98
N TYR A 197 -7.98 -3.26 1.82
CA TYR A 197 -7.23 -3.21 0.56
C TYR A 197 -7.28 -1.80 -0.07
N PRO A 198 -6.77 -0.78 0.64
CA PRO A 198 -6.82 0.61 0.16
C PRO A 198 -6.06 0.81 -1.17
N SER A 199 -5.07 -0.04 -1.48
CA SER A 199 -4.36 0.03 -2.75
C SER A 199 -5.21 -0.32 -3.96
N TYR A 200 -6.27 -1.13 -3.81
CA TYR A 200 -7.24 -1.35 -4.89
C TYR A 200 -7.98 -0.07 -5.28
N PHE A 201 -8.04 0.88 -4.35
CA PHE A 201 -8.67 2.19 -4.52
C PHE A 201 -7.63 3.29 -4.74
N LEU A 202 -6.37 2.92 -4.99
CA LEU A 202 -5.24 3.84 -5.16
C LEU A 202 -5.11 4.83 -3.98
N ASN A 203 -5.49 4.40 -2.77
CA ASN A 203 -5.70 5.28 -1.64
C ASN A 203 -4.55 5.19 -0.62
N ALA A 204 -3.68 6.20 -0.62
CA ALA A 204 -2.61 6.34 0.37
C ALA A 204 -2.95 7.30 1.53
N THR A 205 -4.24 7.54 1.83
CA THR A 205 -4.67 8.55 2.82
C THR A 205 -4.09 8.31 4.21
N LYS A 206 -4.06 7.07 4.70
CA LYS A 206 -3.48 6.74 6.02
C LYS A 206 -1.99 7.11 6.12
N PHE A 207 -1.25 6.93 5.02
CA PHE A 207 0.15 7.32 4.94
C PHE A 207 0.31 8.84 4.98
N VAL A 208 -0.50 9.55 4.19
CA VAL A 208 -0.50 11.01 4.16
C VAL A 208 -0.79 11.59 5.55
N PHE A 209 -1.82 11.10 6.25
CA PHE A 209 -2.14 11.55 7.60
C PHE A 209 -1.00 11.29 8.59
N ALA A 210 -0.41 10.10 8.56
CA ALA A 210 0.71 9.78 9.45
C ALA A 210 1.92 10.72 9.25
N LEU A 211 2.16 11.18 8.02
CA LEU A 211 3.20 12.16 7.72
C LEU A 211 2.81 13.60 8.04
N GLN A 212 1.53 13.95 7.93
CA GLN A 212 1.04 15.26 8.39
C GLN A 212 1.17 15.39 9.90
N ASP A 213 0.83 14.34 10.65
CA ASP A 213 1.07 14.29 12.10
C ASP A 213 2.56 14.52 12.41
N PHE A 214 3.44 13.82 11.69
CA PHE A 214 4.89 13.99 11.84
C PHE A 214 5.34 15.42 11.51
N SER A 215 4.79 16.05 10.46
CA SER A 215 5.07 17.45 10.15
C SER A 215 4.66 18.40 11.27
N GLU A 216 3.53 18.16 11.94
CA GLU A 216 3.10 18.98 13.08
C GLU A 216 4.02 18.77 14.30
N GLU A 217 4.45 17.53 14.56
CA GLU A 217 5.45 17.24 15.60
C GLU A 217 6.76 18.01 15.35
N CYS A 218 7.21 18.09 14.09
CA CYS A 218 8.41 18.84 13.73
C CYS A 218 8.28 20.34 14.00
N LYS A 219 7.14 20.96 13.67
CA LYS A 219 6.88 22.38 13.95
C LYS A 219 6.94 22.70 15.45
N GLN A 220 6.45 21.80 16.29
CA GLN A 220 6.49 21.99 17.75
C GLN A 220 7.92 21.96 18.28
N ILE A 221 8.78 21.14 17.70
CA ILE A 221 10.19 21.05 18.10
C ILE A 221 10.93 22.34 17.74
N ASP A 222 10.66 22.89 16.57
CA ASP A 222 11.26 24.16 16.14
C ASP A 222 10.78 25.32 17.04
N ALA A 223 9.49 25.35 17.39
CA ALA A 223 8.90 26.38 18.25
C ALA A 223 9.35 26.34 19.73
N LEU A 224 9.83 25.19 20.22
CA LEU A 224 10.37 25.06 21.59
C LEU A 224 11.81 25.59 21.72
N GLN A 225 12.38 26.12 20.63
CA GLN A 225 13.74 26.64 20.59
C GLN A 225 13.82 28.16 20.39
N ASP A 226 12.68 28.81 20.10
CA ASP A 226 12.51 30.27 20.06
C ASP A 226 12.09 30.81 21.44
#